data_AF-A0A023DK28-F1
#
_entry.id   AF-A0A023DK28-F1
#
_cell.length_a   1.000
_cell.length_b   1.000
_cell.length_c   1.000
_cell.angle_alpha   90.00
_cell.angle_beta   90.00
_cell.angle_gamma   90.00
#
_symmetry.space_group_name_H-M   'P 1'
#
loop_
_entity.id
_entity.type
_entity.pdbx_description
1 polymer ?
#
loop_
_entity_poly.entity_id
_entity_poly.type
_entity_poly.pdbx_seq_one_letter_code
_entity_poly.pdbx_strand_id
1 'polypeptide(L)'
;MNLGFYKESDFHYMTVGYKSHTIYVVNQEENKTLGQGLFYSKDDGKTWSPSQLNGLPQTSAGTIAAHPTDENMVGISTPEGIFVSKDNGNTFERFTRKINTTTFVFQEKSITLYFPWLRKLIGPILILVGLYLLGIFKMYWNVTLFKVPERFLKKGKIGSFLMDFGFSLAFCPTMFVLFFVTLMPLVYSTSYGVLLPSIFAVGTSVPVIFFIFILWYLGFNGTLMKKGRQAGSFVQKAAGIMMILIGILDTITYWF
;
A
#
# COMPACT_ATOMS: atom_id res chain seq x y z
N MET A 1 21.16 -26.92 17.20
CA MET A 1 20.78 -26.53 15.82
C MET A 1 21.73 -27.27 14.90
N ASN A 2 21.26 -28.34 14.25
CA ASN A 2 22.08 -29.16 13.35
C ASN A 2 21.84 -28.61 11.93
N LEU A 3 22.85 -28.00 11.34
CA LEU A 3 22.75 -27.42 9.99
C LEU A 3 22.88 -28.55 8.98
N GLY A 4 21.86 -28.76 8.13
CA GLY A 4 21.96 -29.72 7.04
C GLY A 4 23.12 -29.38 6.10
N PHE A 5 23.87 -30.40 5.66
CA PHE A 5 25.02 -30.28 4.73
C PHE A 5 26.21 -29.42 5.21
N TYR A 6 26.33 -29.16 6.52
CA TYR A 6 27.46 -28.41 7.06
C TYR A 6 28.80 -29.08 6.74
N LYS A 7 29.67 -28.37 5.99
CA LYS A 7 30.95 -28.84 5.41
C LYS A 7 30.84 -29.84 4.25
N GLU A 8 29.64 -30.13 3.77
CA GLU A 8 29.42 -31.05 2.63
C GLU A 8 29.08 -30.32 1.33
N SER A 9 28.49 -29.12 1.37
CA SER A 9 28.19 -28.31 0.17
C SER A 9 28.08 -26.82 0.47
N ASP A 10 28.45 -25.98 -0.51
CA ASP A 10 28.17 -24.54 -0.54
C ASP A 10 27.10 -24.26 -1.60
N PHE A 11 25.92 -23.83 -1.18
CA PHE A 11 24.79 -23.59 -2.07
C PHE A 11 24.75 -22.13 -2.50
N HIS A 12 25.32 -21.82 -3.66
CA HIS A 12 25.32 -20.45 -4.21
C HIS A 12 23.92 -19.92 -4.58
N TYR A 13 22.95 -20.80 -4.83
CA TYR A 13 21.58 -20.41 -5.13
C TYR A 13 20.60 -21.17 -4.23
N MET A 14 20.09 -20.47 -3.22
CA MET A 14 19.09 -20.97 -2.29
C MET A 14 18.01 -19.92 -2.08
N THR A 15 16.75 -20.36 -1.99
CA THR A 15 15.62 -19.48 -1.68
C THR A 15 14.58 -20.23 -0.84
N VAL A 16 13.80 -19.49 -0.06
CA VAL A 16 12.76 -20.03 0.80
C VAL A 16 11.50 -19.18 0.70
N GLY A 17 10.36 -19.85 0.56
CA GLY A 17 9.06 -19.18 0.68
C GLY A 17 8.78 -18.89 2.15
N TYR A 18 8.73 -17.61 2.53
CA TYR A 18 8.60 -17.21 3.94
C TYR A 18 7.33 -17.73 4.64
N LYS A 19 6.23 -17.98 3.91
CA LYS A 19 5.00 -18.58 4.48
C LYS A 19 4.81 -20.05 4.12
N SER A 20 5.20 -20.45 2.91
CA SER A 20 5.09 -21.84 2.47
C SER A 20 6.16 -22.75 3.09
N HIS A 21 7.23 -22.19 3.65
CA HIS A 21 8.42 -22.90 4.14
C HIS A 21 9.05 -23.83 3.09
N THR A 22 8.69 -23.69 1.82
CA THR A 22 9.29 -24.49 0.75
C THR A 22 10.66 -23.92 0.44
N ILE A 23 11.66 -24.80 0.53
CA ILE A 23 13.07 -24.47 0.29
C ILE A 23 13.43 -24.98 -1.10
N TYR A 24 14.08 -24.14 -1.90
CA TYR A 24 14.68 -24.53 -3.18
C TYR A 24 16.18 -24.29 -3.13
N VAL A 25 16.95 -25.27 -3.60
CA VAL A 25 18.41 -25.25 -3.61
C VAL A 25 18.91 -25.74 -4.96
N VAL A 26 19.83 -24.99 -5.57
CA VAL A 26 20.59 -25.45 -6.74
C VAL A 26 21.91 -26.02 -6.26
N ASN A 27 22.09 -27.32 -6.49
CA ASN A 27 23.34 -28.01 -6.21
C ASN A 27 24.22 -28.06 -7.46
N GLN A 28 25.43 -27.51 -7.38
CA GLN A 28 26.38 -27.48 -8.49
C GLN A 28 27.33 -28.67 -8.48
N GLU A 29 27.62 -29.21 -7.29
CA GLU A 29 28.53 -30.34 -7.09
C GLU A 29 27.79 -31.48 -6.39
N GLU A 30 27.89 -32.69 -6.94
CA GLU A 30 27.27 -33.86 -6.33
C GLU A 30 27.85 -34.13 -4.94
N ASN A 31 26.98 -34.41 -3.96
CA ASN A 31 27.37 -34.78 -2.61
C ASN A 31 26.72 -36.13 -2.22
N LYS A 32 26.88 -36.56 -0.97
CA LYS A 32 26.37 -37.88 -0.49
C LYS A 32 24.86 -38.06 -0.61
N THR A 33 24.11 -36.99 -0.83
CA THR A 33 22.67 -36.86 -0.58
C THR A 33 21.93 -36.21 -1.74
N LEU A 34 22.58 -35.34 -2.50
CA LEU A 34 22.02 -34.59 -3.63
C LEU A 34 22.94 -34.74 -4.85
N GLY A 35 22.34 -35.06 -5.99
CA GLY A 35 22.98 -34.94 -7.30
C GLY A 35 23.14 -33.47 -7.73
N GLN A 36 23.61 -33.24 -8.95
CA GLN A 36 23.61 -31.90 -9.54
C GLN A 36 22.21 -31.51 -10.03
N GLY A 37 21.82 -30.26 -9.83
CA GLY A 37 20.54 -29.72 -10.31
C GLY A 37 19.74 -28.97 -9.24
N LEU A 38 18.47 -28.74 -9.52
CA LEU A 38 17.55 -28.07 -8.59
C LEU A 38 16.85 -29.13 -7.74
N PHE A 39 16.81 -28.88 -6.43
CA PHE A 39 16.07 -29.67 -5.46
C PHE A 39 15.16 -28.78 -4.64
N TYR A 40 14.07 -29.36 -4.15
CA TYR A 40 13.17 -28.69 -3.24
C TYR A 40 12.86 -29.55 -2.01
N SER A 41 12.54 -28.88 -0.92
CA SER A 41 12.08 -29.49 0.33
C SER A 41 10.83 -28.77 0.83
N LYS A 42 9.85 -29.54 1.27
CA LYS A 42 8.59 -29.05 1.86
C LYS A 42 8.49 -29.34 3.37
N ASP A 43 9.54 -29.89 3.96
CA ASP A 43 9.57 -30.39 5.33
C ASP A 43 10.76 -29.83 6.12
N ASP A 44 11.06 -28.54 5.92
CA ASP A 44 12.15 -27.80 6.55
C ASP A 44 13.55 -28.38 6.30
N GLY A 45 13.78 -28.94 5.10
CA GLY A 45 15.07 -29.47 4.67
C GLY A 45 15.36 -30.90 5.17
N LYS A 46 14.36 -31.62 5.69
CA LYS A 46 14.52 -33.01 6.15
C LYS A 46 14.59 -33.99 4.98
N THR A 47 13.76 -33.80 3.96
CA THR A 47 13.79 -34.57 2.71
C THR A 47 13.89 -33.65 1.51
N TRP A 48 14.53 -34.14 0.46
CA TRP A 48 14.81 -33.39 -0.76
C TRP A 48 14.32 -34.16 -1.97
N SER A 49 13.58 -33.48 -2.83
CA SER A 49 13.05 -34.01 -4.08
C SER A 49 13.70 -33.30 -5.27
N PRO A 50 14.15 -34.02 -6.31
CA PRO A 50 14.73 -33.42 -7.51
C PRO A 50 13.66 -32.73 -8.36
N SER A 51 14.04 -31.64 -9.02
CA SER A 51 13.24 -30.92 -10.00
C SER A 51 13.77 -31.19 -11.41
N GLN A 52 12.88 -31.38 -12.40
CA GLN A 52 13.27 -31.75 -13.77
C GLN A 52 13.81 -30.61 -14.63
N LEU A 53 13.53 -29.34 -14.30
CA LEU A 53 14.02 -28.16 -15.03
C LEU A 53 13.60 -28.09 -16.52
N ASN A 54 12.54 -28.77 -16.93
CA ASN A 54 12.10 -28.78 -18.33
C ASN A 54 11.66 -27.39 -18.79
N GLY A 55 12.05 -26.99 -20.00
CA GLY A 55 11.67 -25.69 -20.60
C GLY A 55 12.59 -24.52 -20.26
N LEU A 56 13.61 -24.72 -19.40
CA LEU A 56 14.67 -23.75 -19.21
C LEU A 56 15.69 -23.77 -20.36
N PRO A 57 16.19 -22.60 -20.78
CA PRO A 57 17.25 -22.52 -21.77
C PRO A 57 18.59 -22.98 -21.17
N GLN A 58 19.47 -23.56 -22.00
CA GLN A 58 20.84 -23.96 -21.64
C GLN A 58 21.76 -22.73 -21.52
N THR A 59 21.45 -21.87 -20.55
CA THR A 59 22.15 -20.61 -20.27
C THR A 59 22.43 -20.51 -18.77
N SER A 60 23.33 -19.61 -18.38
CA SER A 60 23.60 -19.37 -16.96
C SER A 60 22.33 -18.89 -16.25
N ALA A 61 21.96 -19.59 -15.17
CA ALA A 61 20.94 -19.12 -14.26
C ALA A 61 21.45 -17.91 -13.48
N GLY A 62 20.62 -16.88 -13.39
CA GLY A 62 20.83 -15.71 -12.56
C GLY A 62 20.31 -15.96 -11.15
N THR A 63 19.25 -15.26 -10.75
CA THR A 63 18.64 -15.43 -9.43
C THR A 63 17.53 -16.47 -9.45
N ILE A 64 17.31 -17.13 -8.32
CA ILE A 64 16.15 -17.97 -8.03
C ILE A 64 15.28 -17.29 -6.96
N ALA A 65 13.95 -17.40 -7.07
CA ALA A 65 13.05 -16.91 -6.05
C ALA A 65 11.89 -17.89 -5.83
N ALA A 66 11.64 -18.28 -4.59
CA ALA A 66 10.46 -19.03 -4.20
C ALA A 66 9.27 -18.08 -4.01
N HIS A 67 8.08 -18.53 -4.38
CA HIS A 67 6.88 -17.77 -4.10
C HIS A 67 6.59 -17.80 -2.58
N PRO A 68 6.17 -16.67 -1.95
CA PRO A 68 6.01 -16.61 -0.49
C PRO A 68 4.94 -17.55 0.06
N THR A 69 3.80 -17.72 -0.63
CA THR A 69 2.65 -18.54 -0.20
C THR A 69 2.40 -19.81 -1.01
N ASP A 70 2.49 -19.74 -2.34
CA ASP A 70 2.38 -20.91 -3.21
C ASP A 70 3.64 -21.80 -3.10
N GLU A 71 3.50 -22.95 -2.44
CA GLU A 71 4.57 -23.93 -2.24
C GLU A 71 5.12 -24.54 -3.53
N ASN A 72 4.37 -24.49 -4.63
CA ASN A 72 4.75 -25.13 -5.90
C ASN A 72 5.40 -24.17 -6.88
N MET A 73 5.42 -22.87 -6.55
CA MET A 73 5.87 -21.84 -7.48
C MET A 73 7.29 -21.38 -7.17
N VAL A 74 8.14 -21.44 -8.20
CA VAL A 74 9.53 -20.96 -8.17
C VAL A 74 9.86 -20.28 -9.49
N GLY A 75 10.63 -19.20 -9.42
CA GLY A 75 11.12 -18.50 -10.60
C GLY A 75 12.64 -18.61 -10.71
N ILE A 76 13.14 -18.55 -11.94
CA ILE A 76 14.57 -18.45 -12.26
C ILE A 76 14.76 -17.35 -13.30
N SER A 77 15.71 -16.44 -13.08
CA SER A 77 16.12 -15.48 -14.10
C SER A 77 17.24 -16.06 -14.95
N THR A 78 17.23 -15.69 -16.23
CA THR A 78 18.27 -16.03 -17.20
C THR A 78 18.56 -14.78 -18.05
N PRO A 79 19.66 -14.73 -18.82
CA PRO A 79 19.88 -13.67 -19.81
C PRO A 79 18.74 -13.55 -20.84
N GLU A 80 17.94 -14.60 -20.97
CA GLU A 80 16.81 -14.71 -21.88
C GLU A 80 15.47 -14.25 -21.29
N GLY A 81 15.42 -13.90 -20.00
CA GLY A 81 14.21 -13.47 -19.29
C GLY A 81 13.95 -14.28 -18.03
N ILE A 82 12.81 -14.02 -17.41
CA ILE A 82 12.33 -14.74 -16.22
C ILE A 82 11.50 -15.93 -16.66
N PHE A 83 11.80 -17.07 -16.07
CA PHE A 83 11.05 -18.30 -16.22
C PHE A 83 10.39 -18.66 -14.89
N VAL A 84 9.14 -19.11 -14.93
CA VAL A 84 8.36 -19.47 -13.75
C VAL A 84 7.87 -20.90 -13.90
N SER A 85 8.09 -21.68 -12.85
CA SER A 85 7.49 -23.00 -12.65
C SER A 85 6.36 -22.90 -11.64
N LYS A 86 5.30 -23.69 -11.86
CA LYS A 86 4.15 -23.83 -10.94
C LYS A 86 4.02 -25.26 -10.40
N ASP A 87 5.04 -26.08 -10.60
CA ASP A 87 5.05 -27.52 -10.35
C ASP A 87 6.38 -27.96 -9.71
N ASN A 88 6.86 -27.19 -8.73
CA ASN A 88 8.08 -27.45 -7.96
C ASN A 88 9.37 -27.49 -8.80
N GLY A 89 9.45 -26.69 -9.86
CA GLY A 89 10.61 -26.63 -10.74
C GLY A 89 10.68 -27.74 -11.78
N ASN A 90 9.59 -28.50 -12.00
CA ASN A 90 9.59 -29.56 -13.01
C ASN A 90 9.45 -29.01 -14.42
N THR A 91 8.57 -28.03 -14.63
CA THR A 91 8.37 -27.34 -15.91
C THR A 91 8.43 -25.83 -15.73
N PHE A 92 9.10 -25.15 -16.66
CA PHE A 92 9.29 -23.71 -16.67
C PHE A 92 8.71 -23.08 -17.92
N GLU A 93 7.93 -22.03 -17.73
CA GLU A 93 7.42 -21.19 -18.81
C GLU A 93 8.04 -19.80 -18.72
N ARG A 94 8.36 -19.22 -19.87
CA ARG A 94 8.89 -17.85 -19.93
C ARG A 94 7.79 -16.85 -19.58
N PHE A 95 7.99 -16.10 -18.51
CA PHE A 95 7.03 -15.10 -18.04
C PHE A 95 7.24 -13.73 -18.70
N THR A 96 8.48 -13.40 -19.07
CA THR A 96 8.83 -12.11 -19.68
C THR A 96 9.19 -12.25 -21.17
N ARG A 97 9.28 -11.12 -21.87
CA ARG A 97 9.98 -11.06 -23.16
C ARG A 97 11.47 -11.33 -22.97
N LYS A 98 12.22 -11.50 -24.07
CA LYS A 98 13.68 -11.62 -24.05
C LYS A 98 14.33 -10.34 -23.56
N ILE A 99 14.60 -10.28 -22.25
CA ILE A 99 15.27 -9.18 -21.57
C ILE A 99 16.25 -9.76 -20.55
N ASN A 100 17.44 -9.18 -20.46
CA ASN A 100 18.38 -9.57 -19.41
C ASN A 100 17.85 -9.06 -18.06
N THR A 101 17.66 -9.97 -17.11
CA THR A 101 17.11 -9.66 -15.80
C THR A 101 18.11 -10.04 -14.71
N THR A 102 18.64 -9.05 -14.02
CA THR A 102 19.60 -9.24 -12.93
C THR A 102 18.94 -9.77 -11.65
N THR A 103 17.72 -9.32 -11.35
CA THR A 103 16.99 -9.73 -10.14
C THR A 103 15.47 -9.65 -10.34
N PHE A 104 14.73 -10.43 -9.57
CA PHE A 104 13.27 -10.34 -9.45
C PHE A 104 12.84 -10.92 -8.09
N VAL A 105 11.63 -10.57 -7.66
CA VAL A 105 11.02 -11.09 -6.43
C VAL A 105 9.53 -11.34 -6.64
N PHE A 106 8.97 -12.32 -5.94
CA PHE A 106 7.52 -12.49 -5.85
C PHE A 106 6.95 -11.53 -4.81
N GLN A 107 5.95 -10.73 -5.22
CA GLN A 107 5.27 -9.78 -4.34
C GLN A 107 3.79 -10.15 -4.17
N GLU A 108 3.34 -10.30 -2.93
CA GLU A 108 1.92 -10.53 -2.62
C GLU A 108 1.08 -9.28 -2.92
N LYS A 109 -0.01 -9.46 -3.69
CA LYS A 109 -0.86 -8.37 -4.21
C LYS A 109 -2.06 -7.97 -3.32
N SER A 110 -1.98 -8.07 -2.00
CA SER A 110 -3.20 -7.89 -1.16
C SER A 110 -3.66 -6.42 -1.04
N ILE A 111 -2.74 -5.46 -0.98
CA ILE A 111 -3.08 -4.03 -0.79
C ILE A 111 -3.08 -3.26 -2.12
N THR A 112 -2.34 -3.73 -3.12
CA THR A 112 -2.11 -3.03 -4.38
C THR A 112 -3.26 -3.09 -5.38
N LEU A 113 -4.35 -3.81 -5.10
CA LEU A 113 -5.46 -3.97 -6.06
C LEU A 113 -6.48 -2.81 -5.98
N TYR A 114 -6.73 -2.30 -4.76
CA TYR A 114 -7.68 -1.20 -4.53
C TYR A 114 -7.06 0.18 -4.75
N PHE A 115 -5.79 0.34 -4.38
CA PHE A 115 -5.07 1.62 -4.47
C PHE A 115 -5.04 2.23 -5.89
N PRO A 116 -4.82 1.47 -6.98
CA PRO A 116 -4.84 2.02 -8.33
C PRO A 116 -6.20 2.60 -8.70
N TRP A 117 -7.29 1.91 -8.35
CA TRP A 117 -8.65 2.39 -8.63
C TRP A 117 -9.01 3.60 -7.77
N LEU A 118 -8.69 3.56 -6.47
CA LEU A 118 -8.88 4.70 -5.58
C LEU A 118 -8.13 5.93 -6.09
N ARG A 119 -6.87 5.77 -6.49
CA ARG A 119 -6.03 6.85 -7.03
C ARG A 119 -6.57 7.40 -8.35
N LYS A 120 -7.09 6.52 -9.20
CA LYS A 120 -7.76 6.88 -10.45
C LYS A 120 -9.04 7.70 -10.21
N LEU A 121 -9.73 7.52 -9.09
CA LEU A 121 -10.90 8.31 -8.70
C LEU A 121 -10.59 9.66 -8.03
N ILE A 122 -9.47 9.78 -7.31
CA ILE A 122 -9.12 11.01 -6.56
C ILE A 122 -9.05 12.22 -7.49
N GLY A 123 -8.43 12.10 -8.67
CA GLY A 123 -8.31 13.20 -9.65
C GLY A 123 -9.66 13.79 -10.06
N PRO A 124 -10.59 13.01 -10.63
CA PRO A 124 -11.94 13.47 -10.99
C PRO A 124 -12.73 14.05 -9.82
N ILE A 125 -12.60 13.46 -8.62
CA ILE A 125 -13.27 13.97 -7.40
C ILE A 125 -12.73 15.36 -7.02
N LEU A 126 -11.41 15.57 -7.05
CA LEU A 126 -10.79 16.88 -6.77
C LEU A 126 -11.25 17.96 -7.75
N ILE A 127 -11.40 17.61 -9.03
CA ILE A 127 -11.94 18.53 -10.04
C ILE A 127 -13.39 18.91 -9.69
N LEU A 128 -14.25 17.93 -9.38
CA LEU A 128 -15.65 18.18 -9.00
C LEU A 128 -15.77 19.06 -7.75
N VAL A 129 -14.99 18.74 -6.70
CA VAL A 129 -14.98 19.53 -5.45
C VAL A 129 -14.46 20.95 -5.71
N GLY A 130 -13.40 21.11 -6.51
CA GLY A 130 -12.86 22.43 -6.86
C GLY A 130 -13.85 23.28 -7.67
N LEU A 131 -14.57 22.69 -8.63
CA LEU A 131 -15.64 23.36 -9.38
C LEU A 131 -16.81 23.78 -8.49
N TYR A 132 -17.17 22.95 -7.50
CA TYR A 132 -18.17 23.28 -6.49
C TYR A 132 -17.73 24.46 -5.62
N LEU A 133 -16.47 24.50 -5.17
CA LEU A 133 -15.94 25.59 -4.36
C LEU A 133 -15.87 26.93 -5.11
N LEU A 134 -15.72 26.90 -6.43
CA LEU A 134 -15.81 28.08 -7.30
C LEU A 134 -17.25 28.57 -7.52
N GLY A 135 -18.24 27.79 -7.10
CA GLY A 135 -19.65 28.15 -7.23
C GLY A 135 -20.20 28.02 -8.64
N ILE A 136 -19.52 27.27 -9.52
CA ILE A 136 -19.93 27.06 -10.93
C ILE A 136 -21.19 26.18 -10.97
N PHE A 137 -21.31 25.21 -10.06
CA PHE A 137 -22.46 24.33 -9.93
C PHE A 137 -23.08 24.42 -8.52
N LYS A 138 -24.38 24.73 -8.45
CA LYS A 138 -25.17 24.64 -7.21
C LYS A 138 -25.96 23.33 -7.23
N MET A 139 -25.58 22.37 -6.41
CA MET A 139 -26.29 21.08 -6.26
C MET A 139 -27.58 21.31 -5.47
N TYR A 140 -28.74 21.18 -6.11
CA TYR A 140 -30.07 21.30 -5.48
C TYR A 140 -30.74 19.94 -5.21
N TRP A 141 -30.06 18.84 -5.53
CA TRP A 141 -30.60 17.48 -5.35
C TRP A 141 -30.42 17.00 -3.91
N ASN A 142 -31.53 16.73 -3.23
CA ASN A 142 -31.56 16.11 -1.91
C ASN A 142 -31.81 14.60 -2.05
N VAL A 143 -30.76 13.83 -2.29
CA VAL A 143 -30.85 12.37 -2.45
C VAL A 143 -30.78 11.73 -1.07
N THR A 144 -31.92 11.32 -0.52
CA THR A 144 -31.96 10.54 0.73
C THR A 144 -31.58 9.09 0.44
N LEU A 145 -30.28 8.85 0.30
CA LEU A 145 -29.70 7.54 -0.04
C LEU A 145 -29.86 6.49 1.08
N PHE A 146 -30.03 6.92 2.34
CA PHE A 146 -30.18 6.01 3.47
C PHE A 146 -30.93 6.69 4.63
N LYS A 147 -32.08 6.13 5.05
CA LYS A 147 -32.76 6.54 6.31
C LYS A 147 -31.98 5.97 7.49
N VAL A 148 -30.99 6.72 7.99
CA VAL A 148 -30.29 6.36 9.22
C VAL A 148 -31.29 6.42 10.38
N PRO A 149 -31.44 5.36 11.20
CA PRO A 149 -32.37 5.38 12.33
C PRO A 149 -32.05 6.54 13.27
N GLU A 150 -33.02 7.41 13.56
CA GLU A 150 -32.82 8.57 14.45
C GLU A 150 -32.28 8.19 15.84
N ARG A 151 -32.48 6.92 16.25
CA ARG A 151 -31.96 6.36 17.51
C ARG A 151 -30.43 6.35 17.58
N PHE A 152 -29.73 6.29 16.44
CA PHE A 152 -28.26 6.38 16.38
C PHE A 152 -27.75 7.83 16.39
N LEU A 153 -28.57 8.78 15.91
CA LEU A 153 -28.21 10.20 15.80
C LEU A 153 -28.62 11.03 17.03
N LYS A 154 -29.65 10.61 17.78
CA LYS A 154 -30.12 11.32 18.98
C LYS A 154 -29.49 10.73 20.25
N LYS A 155 -28.59 11.53 20.86
CA LYS A 155 -28.06 11.42 22.24
C LYS A 155 -27.28 10.13 22.59
N GLY A 156 -26.04 10.03 22.12
CA GLY A 156 -25.07 9.08 22.69
C GLY A 156 -23.64 9.41 22.29
N LYS A 157 -22.64 8.98 23.09
CA LYS A 157 -21.19 9.10 22.80
C LYS A 157 -20.80 8.54 21.42
N ILE A 158 -21.58 7.57 20.93
CA ILE A 158 -21.42 6.96 19.61
C ILE A 158 -21.81 7.92 18.48
N GLY A 159 -22.79 8.80 18.70
CA GLY A 159 -23.23 9.78 17.70
C GLY A 159 -22.16 10.85 17.42
N SER A 160 -21.51 11.38 18.47
CA SER A 160 -20.39 12.31 18.31
C SER A 160 -19.19 11.63 17.63
N PHE A 161 -18.89 10.39 18.02
CA PHE A 161 -17.81 9.61 17.40
C PHE A 161 -18.06 9.36 15.90
N LEU A 162 -19.27 8.96 15.50
CA LEU A 162 -19.59 8.70 14.10
C LEU A 162 -19.61 9.98 13.25
N MET A 163 -20.03 11.10 13.83
CA MET A 163 -19.93 12.42 13.19
C MET A 163 -18.48 12.80 12.92
N ASP A 164 -17.60 12.65 13.91
CA ASP A 164 -16.17 12.96 13.79
C ASP A 164 -15.47 12.01 12.79
N PHE A 165 -15.78 10.72 12.85
CA PHE A 165 -15.26 9.70 11.92
C PHE A 165 -15.68 9.98 10.47
N GLY A 166 -16.96 10.30 10.25
CA GLY A 166 -17.49 10.63 8.93
C GLY A 166 -16.89 11.91 8.36
N PHE A 167 -16.73 12.94 9.18
CA PHE A 167 -16.12 14.21 8.77
C PHE A 167 -14.65 14.02 8.38
N SER A 168 -13.90 13.23 9.15
CA SER A 168 -12.48 12.98 8.88
C SER A 168 -12.26 12.19 7.58
N LEU A 169 -13.13 11.22 7.28
CA LEU A 169 -13.11 10.48 6.01
C LEU A 169 -13.44 11.36 4.80
N ALA A 170 -14.38 12.31 4.97
CA ALA A 170 -14.87 13.14 3.88
C ALA A 170 -13.90 14.28 3.49
N PHE A 171 -13.22 14.91 4.46
CA PHE A 171 -12.46 16.13 4.22
C PHE A 171 -10.94 15.94 4.09
N CYS A 172 -10.36 14.88 4.66
CA CYS A 172 -8.91 14.70 4.62
C CYS A 172 -8.49 13.22 4.58
N PRO A 173 -8.47 12.61 3.38
CA PRO A 173 -8.05 11.22 3.19
C PRO A 173 -6.62 10.97 3.69
N THR A 174 -5.72 11.95 3.55
CA THR A 174 -4.33 11.85 4.00
C THR A 174 -4.24 11.76 5.52
N MET A 175 -5.02 12.55 6.26
CA MET A 175 -5.03 12.49 7.72
C MET A 175 -5.64 11.18 8.24
N PHE A 176 -6.64 10.65 7.54
CA PHE A 176 -7.18 9.32 7.84
C PHE A 176 -6.11 8.23 7.68
N VAL A 177 -5.38 8.21 6.56
CA VAL A 177 -4.30 7.23 6.32
C VAL A 177 -3.20 7.39 7.37
N LEU A 178 -2.73 8.63 7.61
CA LEU A 178 -1.68 8.89 8.59
C LEU A 178 -2.08 8.41 9.99
N PHE A 179 -3.31 8.67 10.42
CA PHE A 179 -3.75 8.29 11.77
C PHE A 179 -4.14 6.80 11.89
N PHE A 180 -5.08 6.31 11.08
CA PHE A 180 -5.65 4.98 11.25
C PHE A 180 -4.83 3.88 10.60
N VAL A 181 -4.22 4.14 9.44
CA VAL A 181 -3.46 3.13 8.70
C VAL A 181 -1.99 3.10 9.10
N THR A 182 -1.44 4.24 9.52
CA THR A 182 -0.01 4.36 9.77
C THR A 182 0.29 4.42 11.27
N LEU A 183 -0.28 5.41 11.96
CA LEU A 183 0.01 5.65 13.37
C LEU A 183 -0.58 4.56 14.27
N MET A 184 -1.85 4.17 14.08
CA MET A 184 -2.48 3.15 14.93
C MET A 184 -1.75 1.80 14.92
N PRO A 185 -1.33 1.22 13.78
CA PRO A 185 -0.51 0.01 13.80
C PRO A 185 0.84 0.20 14.50
N LEU A 186 1.44 1.40 14.40
CA LEU A 186 2.68 1.73 15.09
C LEU A 186 2.51 1.81 16.62
N VAL A 187 1.31 2.18 17.10
CA VAL A 187 0.97 2.13 18.53
C VAL A 187 1.07 0.71 19.07
N TYR A 188 0.63 -0.28 18.27
CA TYR A 188 0.66 -1.69 18.69
C TYR A 188 2.05 -2.32 18.65
N SER A 189 2.96 -1.82 17.79
CA SER A 189 4.29 -2.41 17.62
C SER A 189 5.39 -1.78 18.48
N THR A 190 5.11 -0.67 19.18
CA THR A 190 6.12 0.09 19.92
C THR A 190 5.75 0.26 21.40
N SER A 191 6.75 0.18 22.29
CA SER A 191 6.54 0.29 23.74
C SER A 191 6.04 1.66 24.20
N TYR A 192 6.26 2.71 23.41
CA TYR A 192 5.79 4.08 23.69
C TYR A 192 4.54 4.46 22.88
N GLY A 193 3.89 3.46 22.26
CA GLY A 193 2.79 3.67 21.32
C GLY A 193 1.64 4.51 21.88
N VAL A 194 1.34 4.39 23.17
CA VAL A 194 0.24 5.12 23.84
C VAL A 194 0.36 6.65 23.70
N LEU A 195 1.58 7.18 23.56
CA LEU A 195 1.82 8.63 23.43
C LEU A 195 1.59 9.16 22.00
N LEU A 196 1.69 8.29 20.98
CA LEU A 196 1.66 8.73 19.58
C LEU A 196 0.34 9.41 19.17
N PRO A 197 -0.86 8.88 19.51
CA PRO A 197 -2.13 9.52 19.16
C PRO A 197 -2.30 10.89 19.81
N SER A 198 -1.80 11.06 21.04
CA SER A 198 -1.85 12.33 21.76
C SER A 198 -0.98 13.39 21.10
N ILE A 199 0.25 13.04 20.70
CA ILE A 199 1.15 13.97 19.99
C ILE A 199 0.53 14.39 18.65
N PHE A 200 -0.05 13.43 17.92
CA PHE A 200 -0.75 13.72 16.67
C PHE A 200 -1.94 14.67 16.88
N ALA A 201 -2.77 14.43 17.90
CA ALA A 201 -3.90 15.29 18.23
C ALA A 201 -3.45 16.72 18.62
N VAL A 202 -2.37 16.85 19.40
CA VAL A 202 -1.80 18.15 19.73
C VAL A 202 -1.33 18.86 18.46
N GLY A 203 -0.56 18.19 17.61
CA GLY A 203 -0.05 18.76 16.36
C GLY A 203 -1.14 19.29 15.42
N THR A 204 -2.26 18.58 15.31
CA THR A 204 -3.38 19.00 14.45
C THR A 204 -4.24 20.10 15.05
N SER A 205 -4.31 20.19 16.38
CA SER A 205 -5.07 21.23 17.08
C SER A 205 -4.34 22.58 17.14
N VAL A 206 -3.00 22.60 17.10
CA VAL A 206 -2.19 23.82 17.22
C VAL A 206 -2.59 24.92 16.24
N PRO A 207 -2.75 24.67 14.92
CA PRO A 207 -3.16 25.72 13.98
C PRO A 207 -4.53 26.32 14.33
N VAL A 208 -5.49 25.47 14.72
CA VAL A 208 -6.86 25.90 15.05
C VAL A 208 -6.85 26.76 16.30
N ILE A 209 -6.17 26.32 17.36
CA ILE A 209 -6.04 27.06 18.62
C ILE A 209 -5.36 28.42 18.38
N PHE A 210 -4.31 28.43 17.55
CA PHE A 210 -3.61 29.66 17.17
C PHE A 210 -4.54 30.68 16.49
N PHE A 211 -5.37 30.25 15.54
CA PHE A 211 -6.35 31.14 14.90
C PHE A 211 -7.42 31.65 15.86
N ILE A 212 -7.92 30.79 16.75
CA ILE A 212 -8.90 31.20 17.78
C ILE A 212 -8.29 32.26 18.69
N PHE A 213 -7.04 32.09 19.10
CA PHE A 213 -6.32 33.05 19.93
C PHE A 213 -6.16 34.41 19.25
N ILE A 214 -5.81 34.44 17.96
CA ILE A 214 -5.71 35.66 17.16
C ILE A 214 -7.06 36.38 17.07
N LEU A 215 -8.16 35.64 16.83
CA LEU A 215 -9.50 36.21 16.76
C LEU A 215 -9.93 36.81 18.10
N TRP A 216 -9.57 36.17 19.21
CA TRP A 216 -9.80 36.69 20.54
C TRP A 216 -8.99 37.97 20.80
N TYR A 217 -7.70 37.98 20.42
CA TYR A 217 -6.81 39.13 20.62
C TYR A 217 -7.20 40.37 19.81
N LEU A 218 -7.59 40.22 18.54
CA LEU A 218 -7.91 41.34 17.64
C LEU A 218 -9.29 41.97 17.91
N GLY A 219 -10.11 41.33 18.75
CA GLY A 219 -11.47 41.78 19.05
C GLY A 219 -12.45 41.52 17.90
N PHE A 220 -13.65 41.04 18.24
CA PHE A 220 -14.72 40.74 17.29
C PHE A 220 -15.40 42.03 16.78
N ASN A 221 -14.72 42.77 15.90
CA ASN A 221 -15.32 43.95 15.28
C ASN A 221 -16.10 43.56 14.00
N GLY A 222 -17.28 44.14 13.79
CA GLY A 222 -18.15 43.79 12.65
C GLY A 222 -17.50 44.03 11.27
N THR A 223 -16.58 44.98 11.19
CA THR A 223 -15.71 45.24 10.01
C THR A 223 -14.66 44.16 9.78
N LEU A 224 -14.12 43.55 10.85
CA LEU A 224 -13.18 42.42 10.77
C LEU A 224 -13.90 41.18 10.20
N MET A 225 -15.16 40.96 10.59
CA MET A 225 -15.99 39.88 10.04
C MET A 225 -16.31 40.04 8.55
N LYS A 226 -16.60 41.28 8.10
CA LYS A 226 -16.81 41.56 6.68
C LYS A 226 -15.53 41.35 5.86
N LYS A 227 -14.39 41.88 6.31
CA LYS A 227 -13.09 41.65 5.66
C LYS A 227 -12.68 40.17 5.69
N GLY A 228 -12.90 39.48 6.80
CA GLY A 228 -12.64 38.05 6.96
C GLY A 228 -13.47 37.19 6.01
N ARG A 229 -14.76 37.50 5.82
CA ARG A 229 -15.60 36.82 4.81
C ARG A 229 -15.10 37.03 3.39
N GLN A 230 -14.65 38.25 3.06
CA GLN A 230 -14.12 38.55 1.72
C GLN A 230 -12.78 37.85 1.47
N ALA A 231 -11.87 37.87 2.44
CA ALA A 231 -10.61 37.13 2.40
C ALA A 231 -10.86 35.62 2.30
N GLY A 232 -11.81 35.09 3.07
CA GLY A 232 -12.21 33.69 3.03
C GLY A 232 -12.74 33.30 1.64
N SER A 233 -13.57 34.13 1.01
CA SER A 233 -14.05 33.87 -0.35
C SER A 233 -12.91 33.88 -1.37
N PHE A 234 -11.93 34.76 -1.22
CA PHE A 234 -10.74 34.78 -2.08
C PHE A 234 -9.90 33.50 -1.91
N VAL A 235 -9.58 33.13 -0.67
CA VAL A 235 -8.83 31.92 -0.34
C VAL A 235 -9.56 30.67 -0.82
N GLN A 236 -10.88 30.60 -0.65
CA GLN A 236 -11.70 29.49 -1.13
C GLN A 236 -11.64 29.35 -2.65
N LYS A 237 -11.74 30.46 -3.40
CA LYS A 237 -11.62 30.44 -4.86
C LYS A 237 -10.22 30.02 -5.30
N ALA A 238 -9.18 30.53 -4.65
CA ALA A 238 -7.80 30.14 -4.93
C ALA A 238 -7.56 28.64 -4.67
N ALA A 239 -8.05 28.11 -3.55
CA ALA A 239 -7.98 26.68 -3.23
C ALA A 239 -8.78 25.83 -4.22
N GLY A 240 -9.95 26.29 -4.66
CA GLY A 240 -10.74 25.63 -5.71
C GLY A 240 -10.01 25.52 -7.04
N ILE A 241 -9.36 26.62 -7.49
CA ILE A 241 -8.53 26.62 -8.71
C ILE A 241 -7.35 25.65 -8.56
N MET A 242 -6.65 25.71 -7.42
CA MET A 242 -5.52 24.82 -7.14
C MET A 242 -5.94 23.34 -7.16
N MET A 243 -7.08 23.00 -6.54
CA MET A 243 -7.63 21.64 -6.55
C MET A 243 -7.98 21.15 -7.96
N ILE A 244 -8.53 22.02 -8.82
CA ILE A 244 -8.80 21.66 -10.21
C ILE A 244 -7.50 21.39 -10.96
N LEU A 245 -6.48 22.24 -10.81
CA LEU A 245 -5.20 22.05 -11.48
C LEU A 245 -4.52 20.73 -11.06
N ILE A 246 -4.47 20.46 -9.76
CA ILE A 246 -3.94 19.20 -9.22
C ILE A 246 -4.79 18.01 -9.70
N GLY A 247 -6.11 18.12 -9.65
CA GLY A 247 -7.02 17.07 -10.08
C GLY A 247 -6.91 16.75 -11.58
N ILE A 248 -6.69 17.75 -12.44
CA ILE A 248 -6.42 17.55 -13.87
C ILE A 248 -5.09 16.83 -14.06
N LEU A 249 -4.03 17.29 -13.38
CA LEU A 249 -2.69 16.69 -13.48
C LEU A 249 -2.69 15.22 -13.02
N ASP A 250 -3.36 14.92 -11.91
CA ASP A 250 -3.54 13.55 -11.41
C ASP A 250 -4.38 12.72 -12.40
N THR A 251 -5.47 13.29 -12.93
CA THR A 251 -6.32 12.56 -13.89
C THR A 251 -5.52 12.19 -15.14
N ILE A 252 -4.73 13.11 -15.70
CA ILE A 252 -3.89 12.83 -16.87
C ILE A 252 -2.85 11.75 -16.53
N THR A 253 -2.16 11.87 -15.40
CA THR A 253 -1.06 10.96 -15.00
C THR A 253 -1.51 9.52 -14.74
N TYR A 254 -2.74 9.32 -14.25
CA TYR A 254 -3.22 8.00 -13.84
C TYR A 254 -4.27 7.38 -14.78
N TRP A 255 -4.85 8.17 -15.69
CA TRP A 255 -5.78 7.65 -16.71
C TRP A 255 -5.12 7.37 -18.06
N PHE A 256 -4.03 8.06 -18.39
CA PHE A 256 -3.28 7.94 -19.64
C PHE A 256 -1.83 7.52 -19.37
#